data_AF-A0A523S396-F1
#
_entry.id   AF-A0A523S396-F1
#
_cell.length_a   1.000
_cell.length_b   1.000
_cell.length_c   1.000
_cell.angle_alpha   90.00
_cell.angle_beta   90.00
_cell.angle_gamma   90.00
#
_symmetry.space_group_name_H-M   'P 1'
#
loop_
_entity.id
_entity.type
_entity.pdbx_description
1 polymer ?
#
loop_
_entity_poly.entity_id
_entity_poly.type
_entity_poly.pdbx_seq_one_letter_code
_entity_poly.pdbx_strand_id
1 'polypeptide(L)'
;MGQDVEMVKMSEDRPVFIPPVVLERYEDFKEYARSAALVTYDPDYFVSPFLDDRKRLRRVTLYAIGVRVKGVPLTFKYSIDLDSLQDKDKSWNEQVDEIDELINGIVASLGKEVELIRGKIESEASLGEALAMRS
;
A
#
# COMPACT_ATOMS: atom_id res chain seq x y z
N MET A 1 27.71 26.48 46.48
CA MET A 1 27.88 25.32 45.59
C MET A 1 26.58 25.12 44.85
N GLY A 2 26.43 25.82 43.71
CA GLY A 2 25.28 25.63 42.84
C GLY A 2 25.53 24.38 42.01
N GLN A 3 24.61 23.43 42.06
CA GLN A 3 24.61 22.30 41.15
C GLN A 3 24.17 22.82 39.78
N ASP A 4 25.10 22.90 38.84
CA ASP A 4 24.81 23.04 37.42
C ASP A 4 24.06 21.77 37.00
N VAL A 5 22.74 21.88 36.92
CA VAL A 5 21.89 20.85 36.33
C VAL A 5 22.13 20.92 34.84
N GLU A 6 22.99 20.04 34.36
CA GLU A 6 23.21 19.77 32.94
C GLU A 6 21.85 19.40 32.32
N MET A 7 21.23 20.36 31.62
CA MET A 7 20.06 20.09 30.81
C MET A 7 20.48 19.15 29.69
N VAL A 8 20.18 17.86 29.85
CA VAL A 8 20.21 16.88 28.76
C VAL A 8 19.32 17.43 27.66
N LYS A 9 19.93 17.99 26.62
CA LYS A 9 19.25 18.33 25.37
C LYS A 9 18.70 17.02 24.82
N MET A 10 17.43 16.75 25.09
CA MET A 10 16.66 15.80 24.30
C MET A 10 16.75 16.31 22.86
N SER A 11 17.54 15.63 22.04
CA SER A 11 17.50 15.82 20.59
C SER A 11 16.03 15.72 20.19
N GLU A 12 15.50 16.78 19.60
CA GLU A 12 14.17 16.76 18.99
C GLU A 12 14.14 15.58 18.02
N ASP A 13 13.46 14.49 18.41
CA ASP A 13 13.20 13.34 17.54
C ASP A 13 12.30 13.84 16.41
N ARG A 14 12.93 14.40 15.38
CA ARG A 14 12.23 14.71 14.13
C ARG A 14 11.88 13.38 13.50
N PRO A 15 10.58 13.08 13.28
CA PRO A 15 10.22 11.86 12.60
C PRO A 15 10.85 11.87 11.21
N VAL A 16 11.80 10.97 10.99
CA VAL A 16 12.41 10.78 9.67
C VAL A 16 11.44 9.94 8.86
N PHE A 17 10.93 10.51 7.77
CA PHE A 17 10.14 9.75 6.83
C PHE A 17 11.05 8.78 6.07
N ILE A 18 10.73 7.48 6.17
CA ILE A 18 11.38 6.43 5.38
C ILE A 18 10.38 6.01 4.30
N PRO A 19 10.67 6.22 3.01
CA PRO A 19 9.77 5.82 1.94
C PRO A 19 9.59 4.29 1.93
N PRO A 20 8.41 3.79 1.52
CA PRO A 20 8.19 2.36 1.41
C PRO A 20 9.15 1.71 0.41
N VAL A 21 9.64 0.52 0.74
CA VAL A 21 10.38 -0.34 -0.19
C VAL A 21 9.37 -0.95 -1.15
N VAL A 22 9.48 -0.63 -2.44
CA VAL A 22 8.61 -1.15 -3.49
C VAL A 22 9.10 -2.53 -3.91
N LEU A 23 8.19 -3.51 -3.87
CA LEU A 23 8.41 -4.88 -4.30
C LEU A 23 7.73 -5.12 -5.64
N GLU A 24 8.38 -5.92 -6.48
CA GLU A 24 7.88 -6.26 -7.82
C GLU A 24 7.04 -7.53 -7.85
N ARG A 25 7.18 -8.39 -6.83
CA ARG A 25 6.53 -9.70 -6.76
C ARG A 25 5.66 -9.82 -5.53
N TYR A 26 4.50 -10.44 -5.71
CA TYR A 26 3.55 -10.67 -4.62
C TYR A 26 4.11 -11.65 -3.58
N GLU A 27 4.88 -12.65 -4.00
CA GLU A 27 5.46 -13.64 -3.10
C GLU A 27 6.43 -12.98 -2.11
N ASP A 28 7.29 -12.09 -2.61
CA ASP A 28 8.23 -11.34 -1.78
C ASP A 28 7.46 -10.47 -0.77
N PHE A 29 6.39 -9.80 -1.22
CA PHE A 29 5.52 -9.03 -0.33
C PHE A 29 4.92 -9.89 0.77
N LYS A 30 4.43 -11.08 0.42
CA LYS A 30 3.80 -12.02 1.35
C LYS A 30 4.78 -12.48 2.45
N GLU A 31 6.05 -12.65 2.12
CA GLU A 31 7.09 -12.97 3.11
C GLU A 31 7.24 -11.86 4.16
N TYR A 32 7.32 -10.60 3.73
CA TYR A 32 7.42 -9.47 4.66
C TYR A 32 6.14 -9.23 5.45
N ALA A 33 4.98 -9.39 4.81
CA ALA A 33 3.66 -9.19 5.41
C ALA A 33 3.47 -10.04 6.69
N ARG A 34 3.97 -11.28 6.72
CA ARG A 34 3.90 -12.17 7.89
C ARG A 34 4.61 -11.65 9.14
N SER A 35 5.57 -10.75 8.95
CA SER A 35 6.37 -10.13 10.02
C SER A 35 6.00 -8.66 10.25
N ALA A 36 5.00 -8.16 9.53
CA ALA A 36 4.51 -6.80 9.68
C ALA A 36 3.71 -6.67 10.98
N ALA A 37 3.75 -5.47 11.56
CA ALA A 37 2.86 -5.12 12.66
C ALA A 37 1.42 -4.91 12.17
N LEU A 38 1.26 -4.46 10.93
CA LEU A 38 -0.04 -4.25 10.29
C LEU A 38 0.10 -4.41 8.78
N VAL A 39 -0.91 -4.98 8.14
CA VAL A 39 -1.00 -5.02 6.69
C VAL A 39 -2.24 -4.28 6.24
N THR A 40 -2.09 -3.40 5.24
CA THR A 40 -3.22 -2.70 4.64
C THR A 40 -3.36 -2.99 3.16
N TYR A 41 -4.59 -2.86 2.66
CA TYR A 41 -4.85 -2.80 1.23
C TYR A 41 -5.69 -1.57 0.88
N ASP A 42 -5.30 -0.91 -0.21
CA ASP A 42 -5.91 0.30 -0.74
C ASP A 42 -6.36 0.07 -2.19
N PRO A 43 -7.67 -0.15 -2.42
CA PRO A 43 -8.22 -0.26 -3.76
C PRO A 43 -8.44 1.13 -4.37
N ASP A 44 -7.79 1.38 -5.51
CA ASP A 44 -7.95 2.57 -6.34
C ASP A 44 -8.83 2.26 -7.56
N TYR A 45 -9.80 3.13 -7.83
CA TYR A 45 -10.81 2.93 -8.86
C TYR A 45 -10.72 4.04 -9.91
N PHE A 46 -11.07 3.73 -11.15
CA PHE A 46 -11.26 4.76 -12.16
C PHE A 46 -12.38 5.72 -11.75
N VAL A 47 -12.13 7.01 -11.94
CA VAL A 47 -13.14 8.05 -11.77
C VAL A 47 -14.04 8.05 -13.01
N SER A 48 -15.23 7.46 -12.91
CA SER A 48 -16.27 7.62 -13.94
C SER A 48 -17.11 8.88 -13.64
N PRO A 49 -17.37 9.72 -14.65
CA PRO A 49 -18.32 10.83 -14.51
C PRO A 49 -19.79 10.37 -14.51
N PHE A 50 -20.07 9.08 -14.78
CA PHE A 50 -21.41 8.54 -14.84
C PHE A 50 -21.76 7.75 -13.56
N LEU A 51 -22.90 8.05 -12.95
CA LEU A 51 -23.35 7.47 -11.68
C LEU A 51 -23.70 5.98 -11.76
N ASP A 52 -24.07 5.50 -12.95
CA ASP A 52 -24.53 4.12 -13.18
C ASP A 52 -23.41 3.16 -13.59
N ASP A 53 -22.19 3.66 -13.81
CA ASP A 53 -21.06 2.81 -14.14
C ASP A 53 -20.60 2.01 -12.91
N ARG A 54 -20.47 0.69 -13.09
CA ARG A 54 -19.75 -0.14 -12.12
C ARG A 54 -18.34 0.41 -11.95
N LYS A 55 -17.96 0.69 -10.70
CA LYS A 55 -16.63 1.20 -10.35
C LYS A 55 -15.57 0.19 -10.80
N ARG A 56 -14.81 0.53 -11.83
CA ARG A 56 -13.70 -0.30 -12.29
C ARG A 56 -12.51 -0.10 -11.38
N LEU A 57 -12.04 -1.19 -10.77
CA LEU A 57 -10.81 -1.20 -10.01
C LEU A 57 -9.63 -1.02 -10.97
N ARG A 58 -8.80 -0.02 -10.68
CA ARG A 58 -7.60 0.33 -11.47
C ARG A 58 -6.37 -0.34 -10.91
N ARG A 59 -6.21 -0.24 -9.59
CA ARG A 59 -5.02 -0.70 -8.88
C ARG A 59 -5.41 -1.13 -7.48
N VAL A 60 -4.72 -2.15 -6.97
CA VAL A 60 -4.74 -2.43 -5.53
C VAL A 60 -3.32 -2.28 -5.00
N THR A 61 -3.15 -1.46 -3.98
CA THR A 61 -1.85 -1.33 -3.31
C THR A 61 -1.90 -2.00 -1.95
N LEU A 62 -0.96 -2.89 -1.70
CA LEU A 62 -0.75 -3.55 -0.42
C LEU A 62 0.42 -2.89 0.30
N TYR A 63 0.30 -2.71 1.61
CA TYR A 63 1.36 -2.24 2.47
C TYR A 63 1.57 -3.18 3.65
N ALA A 64 2.83 -3.53 3.92
CA ALA A 64 3.25 -4.26 5.11
C ALA A 64 4.05 -3.28 5.99
N ILE A 65 3.47 -2.88 7.11
CA ILE A 65 3.93 -1.77 7.94
C ILE A 65 4.66 -2.31 9.18
N GLY A 66 5.77 -1.67 9.55
CA GLY A 66 6.46 -1.94 10.81
C GLY A 66 7.27 -3.25 10.80
N VAL A 67 7.67 -3.70 9.61
CA VAL A 67 8.55 -4.86 9.45
C VAL A 67 9.95 -4.52 9.98
N ARG A 68 10.43 -5.25 10.99
CA ARG A 68 11.73 -4.97 11.61
C ARG A 68 12.89 -5.55 10.79
N VAL A 69 13.69 -4.69 10.18
CA VAL A 69 14.92 -5.08 9.48
C VAL A 69 16.12 -4.45 10.18
N LYS A 70 17.00 -5.27 10.76
CA LYS A 70 18.18 -4.81 11.52
C LYS A 70 17.84 -3.75 12.60
N GLY A 71 16.68 -3.89 13.24
CA GLY A 71 16.20 -2.97 14.28
C GLY A 71 15.48 -1.72 13.77
N VAL A 72 15.41 -1.50 12.45
CA VAL A 72 14.69 -0.37 11.85
C VAL A 72 13.30 -0.84 11.38
N PRO A 73 12.20 -0.16 11.76
CA PRO A 73 10.89 -0.46 11.23
C PRO A 73 10.77 0.07 9.80
N LEU A 74 10.50 -0.81 8.85
CA LEU A 74 10.31 -0.48 7.44
C LEU A 74 8.87 -0.76 7.00
N THR A 75 8.48 -0.08 5.93
CA THR A 75 7.22 -0.33 5.22
C THR A 75 7.56 -0.91 3.86
N PHE A 76 6.89 -1.99 3.47
CA PHE A 76 7.00 -2.59 2.14
C PHE A 76 5.70 -2.37 1.37
N LYS A 77 5.80 -2.05 0.09
CA LYS A 77 4.68 -1.75 -0.82
C LYS A 77 4.69 -2.74 -1.98
N TYR A 78 3.52 -3.25 -2.33
CA TYR A 78 3.31 -4.00 -3.57
C TYR A 78 2.06 -3.48 -4.27
N SER A 79 2.12 -3.23 -5.57
CA SER A 79 1.00 -2.69 -6.35
C SER A 79 0.61 -3.67 -7.45
N ILE A 80 -0.69 -3.96 -7.51
CA ILE A 80 -1.30 -4.77 -8.56
C ILE A 80 -1.96 -3.78 -9.53
N ASP A 81 -1.36 -3.60 -10.69
CA ASP A 81 -1.95 -2.82 -11.79
C ASP A 81 -2.88 -3.72 -12.61
N LEU A 82 -4.16 -3.37 -12.64
CA LEU A 82 -5.20 -4.22 -13.23
C LEU A 82 -5.40 -3.96 -14.72
N ASP A 83 -4.86 -2.86 -15.23
CA ASP A 83 -4.83 -2.57 -16.67
C ASP A 83 -4.01 -3.60 -17.44
N SER A 84 -2.98 -4.19 -16.83
CA SER A 84 -2.21 -5.28 -17.44
C SER A 84 -2.90 -6.64 -17.40
N LEU A 85 -3.99 -6.79 -16.64
CA LEU A 85 -4.70 -8.07 -16.48
C LEU A 85 -5.96 -8.17 -17.35
N GLN A 86 -6.28 -7.13 -18.13
CA GLN A 86 -7.49 -7.09 -18.95
C GLN A 86 -7.38 -7.92 -20.21
N ASP A 87 -8.27 -8.88 -20.35
CA ASP A 87 -8.52 -9.59 -21.59
C ASP A 87 -9.49 -8.79 -22.47
N LYS A 88 -8.98 -8.20 -23.56
CA LYS A 88 -9.74 -7.33 -24.46
C LYS A 88 -10.88 -8.05 -25.20
N ASP A 89 -10.89 -9.37 -25.21
CA ASP A 89 -11.91 -10.16 -25.89
C ASP A 89 -13.16 -10.38 -25.01
N LYS A 90 -13.08 -10.08 -23.70
CA LYS A 90 -14.19 -10.20 -22.74
C LYS A 90 -15.05 -8.95 -22.67
N SER A 91 -16.31 -9.12 -22.29
CA SER A 91 -17.19 -7.99 -22.03
C SER A 91 -16.75 -7.23 -20.77
N TRP A 92 -17.16 -5.97 -20.69
CA TRP A 92 -16.84 -5.10 -19.56
C TRP A 92 -17.19 -5.70 -18.19
N ASN A 93 -18.39 -6.26 -18.07
CA ASN A 93 -18.85 -6.82 -16.80
C ASN A 93 -18.06 -8.06 -16.40
N GLU A 94 -17.72 -8.92 -17.36
CA GLU A 94 -16.91 -10.12 -17.10
C GLU A 94 -15.51 -9.75 -16.62
N GLN A 95 -14.87 -8.74 -17.23
CA GLN A 95 -13.56 -8.27 -16.77
C GLN A 95 -13.60 -7.73 -15.33
N VAL A 96 -14.64 -6.96 -15.00
CA VAL A 96 -14.80 -6.40 -13.65
C VAL A 96 -15.01 -7.53 -12.63
N ASP A 97 -15.89 -8.48 -12.93
CA ASP A 97 -16.19 -9.61 -12.02
C ASP A 97 -14.93 -10.48 -11.79
N GLU A 98 -14.16 -10.80 -12.83
CA GLU A 98 -12.91 -11.59 -12.70
C GLU A 98 -11.84 -10.88 -11.86
N ILE A 99 -11.69 -9.57 -12.07
CA ILE A 99 -10.76 -8.74 -11.29
C ILE A 99 -11.17 -8.70 -9.83
N ASP A 100 -12.46 -8.50 -9.55
CA ASP A 100 -12.98 -8.46 -8.19
C ASP A 100 -12.79 -9.84 -7.51
N GLU A 101 -13.06 -10.94 -8.21
CA GLU A 101 -12.80 -12.30 -7.71
C GLU A 101 -11.33 -12.53 -7.38
N LEU A 102 -10.42 -12.11 -8.27
CA LEU A 102 -8.98 -12.24 -8.06
C LEU A 102 -8.52 -11.46 -6.81
N ILE A 103 -8.93 -10.20 -6.69
CA ILE A 103 -8.56 -9.36 -5.55
C ILE A 103 -9.17 -9.89 -4.25
N ASN A 104 -10.42 -10.33 -4.28
CA ASN A 104 -11.05 -10.97 -3.12
C ASN A 104 -10.30 -12.24 -2.72
N GLY A 105 -9.84 -13.04 -3.67
CA GLY A 105 -9.01 -14.21 -3.43
C GLY A 105 -7.67 -13.87 -2.76
N ILE A 106 -6.98 -12.83 -3.24
CA ILE A 106 -5.72 -12.34 -2.67
C ILE A 106 -5.95 -11.84 -1.24
N VAL A 107 -6.93 -10.96 -1.03
CA VAL A 107 -7.28 -10.39 0.28
C VAL A 107 -7.68 -11.49 1.26
N ALA A 108 -8.50 -12.46 0.83
CA ALA A 108 -8.92 -13.58 1.67
C ALA A 108 -7.76 -14.52 2.01
N SER A 109 -6.84 -14.77 1.08
CA SER A 109 -5.64 -15.58 1.36
C SER A 109 -4.72 -14.86 2.32
N LEU A 110 -4.48 -13.56 2.11
CA LEU A 110 -3.56 -12.77 2.92
C LEU A 110 -4.11 -12.58 4.33
N GLY A 111 -5.40 -12.25 4.46
CA GLY A 111 -6.08 -12.06 5.75
C GLY A 111 -6.18 -13.33 6.63
N LYS A 112 -5.87 -14.52 6.09
CA LYS A 112 -5.70 -15.74 6.91
C LYS A 112 -4.34 -15.81 7.61
N GLU A 113 -3.36 -15.08 7.10
CA GLU A 113 -1.97 -15.13 7.56
C GLU A 113 -1.57 -13.89 8.37
N VAL A 114 -2.26 -12.76 8.19
CA VAL A 114 -1.89 -11.47 8.78
C VAL A 114 -3.13 -10.66 9.21
N GLU A 115 -2.93 -9.70 10.10
CA GLU A 115 -3.92 -8.66 10.38
C GLU A 115 -4.02 -7.71 9.18
N LEU A 116 -5.05 -7.92 8.36
CA LEU A 116 -5.29 -7.19 7.12
C LEU A 116 -6.45 -6.20 7.28
N ILE A 117 -6.18 -4.91 7.05
CA ILE A 117 -7.17 -3.84 7.14
C ILE A 117 -7.32 -3.14 5.80
N ARG A 118 -8.56 -2.80 5.43
CA ARG A 118 -8.80 -1.90 4.29
C ARG A 118 -8.46 -0.47 4.70
N GLY A 119 -7.49 0.15 4.04
CA GLY A 119 -7.09 1.49 4.41
C GLY A 119 -5.98 2.05 3.53
N LYS A 120 -6.05 3.36 3.30
CA LYS A 120 -5.06 4.12 2.56
C LYS A 120 -3.98 4.61 3.52
N ILE A 121 -2.71 4.43 3.14
CA ILE A 121 -1.59 5.09 3.81
C ILE A 121 -1.27 6.34 3.02
N GLU A 122 -1.49 7.50 3.64
CA GLU A 122 -1.00 8.76 3.12
C GLU A 122 0.53 8.75 3.27
N SER A 123 1.22 8.53 2.16
CA SER A 123 2.64 8.83 2.02
C SER A 123 2.76 10.08 1.16
N GLU A 124 3.78 10.91 1.40
CA GLU A 124 4.04 12.05 0.52
C GLU A 124 4.12 11.55 -0.93
N ALA A 125 3.44 12.27 -1.83
CA ALA A 125 3.38 11.89 -3.23
C ALA A 125 4.79 11.69 -3.77
N SER A 126 5.03 10.56 -4.44
CA SER A 126 6.29 10.40 -5.14
C SER A 126 6.42 11.52 -6.19
N LEU A 127 7.65 11.96 -6.47
CA LEU A 127 7.89 13.02 -7.45
C LEU A 127 7.20 12.72 -8.80
N GLY A 128 7.13 11.44 -9.20
CA GLY A 128 6.42 11.00 -10.40
C GLY A 128 4.91 11.23 -10.35
N GLU A 129 4.26 10.95 -9.21
CA GLU A 129 2.82 11.22 -9.01
C GLU A 129 2.52 12.71 -8.98
N ALA A 130 3.39 13.50 -8.33
CA ALA A 130 3.27 14.97 -8.30
C ALA A 130 3.42 15.60 -9.70
N LEU A 131 4.24 15.00 -10.57
CA LEU A 131 4.43 15.45 -11.94
C LEU A 131 3.26 15.03 -12.85
N ALA A 132 2.71 13.83 -12.68
CA ALA A 132 1.56 13.35 -13.46
C ALA A 132 0.24 14.10 -13.16
N MET A 133 0.10 14.69 -11.97
CA MET A 133 -1.07 15.53 -11.62
C MET A 133 -1.07 16.91 -12.30
N ARG A 134 0.01 17.28 -13.01
CA ARG A 134 0.16 18.58 -13.69
C ARG A 134 -0.01 18.53 -15.22
N SER A 135 -0.25 17.35 -15.79
CA SER A 135 -0.46 17.15 -17.23
C SER A 135 -1.92 17.05 -17.61
#